data_AF-A0A8S3WJ02-F1
#
_entry.id   AF-A0A8S3WJ02-F1
#
_cell.length_a   1.000
_cell.length_b   1.000
_cell.length_c   1.000
_cell.angle_alpha   90.00
_cell.angle_beta   90.00
_cell.angle_gamma   90.00
#
_symmetry.space_group_name_H-M   'P 1'
#
loop_
_entity.id
_entity.type
_entity.pdbx_description
1 polymer ?
#
loop_
_entity_poly.entity_id
_entity_poly.type
_entity_poly.pdbx_seq_one_letter_code
_entity_poly.pdbx_strand_id
1 'polypeptide(L)'
;MTKNLEKTVYAGYGHMMRQDDDHMTKRVMNIEEGKKGRGRPPITWLQTLKNDLKSTNISKRTTHNRTMWRKITRRADSNKMGQ
;
A
#
# COMPACT_ATOMS: atom_id res chain seq x y z
N MET A 1 -12.84 12.53 -3.34
CA MET A 1 -13.04 11.10 -3.67
C MET A 1 -11.86 10.29 -3.15
N THR A 2 -11.84 9.97 -1.85
CA THR A 2 -10.86 9.04 -1.27
C THR A 2 -11.33 7.63 -1.60
N LYS A 3 -10.57 6.95 -2.47
CA LYS A 3 -10.91 5.61 -2.95
C LYS A 3 -10.57 4.61 -1.84
N ASN A 4 -11.60 3.92 -1.36
CA ASN A 4 -11.48 2.82 -0.42
C ASN A 4 -10.59 1.73 -1.00
N LEU A 5 -9.43 1.50 -0.40
CA LEU A 5 -8.60 0.35 -0.69
C LEU A 5 -8.84 -0.70 0.40
N GLU A 6 -9.22 -1.90 -0.02
CA GLU A 6 -9.55 -2.99 0.90
C GLU A 6 -8.35 -3.35 1.79
N LYS A 7 -8.62 -3.59 3.08
CA LYS A 7 -7.68 -4.07 4.12
C LYS A 7 -6.63 -5.07 3.63
N THR A 8 -7.00 -5.91 2.66
CA THR A 8 -6.15 -6.92 2.00
C THR A 8 -4.89 -6.32 1.35
N VAL A 9 -4.98 -5.16 0.69
CA VAL A 9 -3.83 -4.56 -0.01
C VAL A 9 -2.78 -4.03 0.97
N TYR A 10 -3.22 -3.34 2.04
CA TYR A 10 -2.31 -2.87 3.09
C TYR A 10 -1.71 -4.01 3.92
N ALA A 11 -2.47 -5.07 4.18
CA ALA A 11 -1.97 -6.26 4.84
C ALA A 11 -0.88 -6.94 4.00
N GLY A 12 -1.12 -7.09 2.70
CA GLY A 12 -0.16 -7.61 1.73
C GLY A 12 1.11 -6.76 1.67
N TYR A 13 0.98 -5.45 1.49
CA TYR A 13 2.15 -4.55 1.45
C TYR A 13 2.97 -4.57 2.74
N GLY A 14 2.30 -4.52 3.90
CA GLY A 14 2.99 -4.62 5.18
C GLY A 14 3.74 -5.95 5.30
N HIS A 15 3.14 -7.05 4.83
CA HIS A 15 3.81 -8.35 4.81
C HIS A 15 5.06 -8.31 3.93
N MET A 16 4.96 -7.82 2.70
CA MET A 16 6.11 -7.68 1.78
C MET A 16 7.22 -6.82 2.37
N MET A 17 6.89 -5.70 3.03
CA MET A 17 7.89 -4.79 3.58
C MET A 17 8.66 -5.35 4.78
N ARG A 18 8.09 -6.34 5.48
CA ARG A 18 8.72 -7.04 6.61
C ARG A 18 9.52 -8.27 6.21
N GLN A 19 9.47 -8.67 4.94
CA GLN A 19 10.33 -9.72 4.42
C GLN A 19 11.76 -9.21 4.24
N ASP A 20 12.71 -10.14 4.27
CA ASP A 20 14.10 -9.87 3.92
C ASP A 20 14.24 -9.33 2.50
N ASP A 21 15.29 -8.55 2.27
CA ASP A 21 15.51 -7.90 0.97
C ASP A 21 15.78 -8.90 -0.17
N ASP A 22 16.33 -10.07 0.15
CA ASP A 22 16.52 -11.16 -0.82
C ASP A 22 15.25 -12.00 -1.05
N HIS A 23 14.23 -11.86 -0.20
CA HIS A 23 12.98 -12.58 -0.37
C HIS A 23 12.29 -12.16 -1.67
N MET A 24 11.86 -13.14 -2.48
CA MET A 24 11.30 -12.90 -3.82
C MET A 24 10.21 -11.82 -3.83
N THR A 25 9.29 -11.87 -2.86
CA THR A 25 8.20 -10.88 -2.75
C THR A 25 8.69 -9.45 -2.52
N LYS A 26 9.80 -9.26 -1.80
CA LYS A 26 10.43 -7.94 -1.61
C LYS A 26 11.17 -7.50 -2.87
N ARG A 27 11.85 -8.43 -3.54
CA ARG A 27 12.52 -8.17 -4.83
C ARG A 27 11.55 -7.70 -5.90
N VAL A 28 10.38 -8.35 -6.02
CA VAL A 28 9.32 -7.98 -6.97
C VAL A 28 8.84 -6.54 -6.78
N MET A 29 8.85 -6.02 -5.55
CA MET A 29 8.47 -4.62 -5.28
C MET A 29 9.44 -3.59 -5.84
N ASN A 30 10.68 -4.01 -6.10
CA ASN A 30 11.75 -3.16 -6.62
C ASN A 30 11.99 -3.37 -8.11
N ILE A 31 11.27 -4.30 -8.76
CA ILE A 31 11.33 -4.47 -10.20
C ILE A 31 10.69 -3.25 -10.86
N GLU A 32 11.38 -2.66 -11.83
CA GLU A 32 10.84 -1.56 -12.63
C GLU A 32 9.69 -2.07 -13.50
N GLU A 33 8.51 -1.45 -13.35
CA GLU A 33 7.39 -1.71 -14.24
C GLU A 33 7.71 -1.07 -15.61
N GLY A 34 7.71 -1.87 -16.67
CA GLY A 34 7.97 -1.39 -18.04
C GLY A 34 6.98 -0.32 -18.53
N LYS A 35 7.27 0.26 -19.70
CA LYS A 35 6.49 1.36 -20.29
C LYS A 35 5.02 0.94 -20.50
N LYS A 36 4.10 1.70 -19.91
CA LYS A 36 2.66 1.45 -20.00
C LYS A 36 2.10 2.08 -21.29
N GLY A 37 1.23 1.36 -22.00
CA GLY A 37 0.62 1.81 -23.26
C GLY A 37 -0.34 2.99 -23.08
N ARG A 38 -0.74 3.63 -24.19
CA ARG A 38 -1.72 4.75 -24.18
C ARG A 38 -3.15 4.22 -23.99
N GLY A 39 -4.01 5.03 -23.36
CA GLY A 39 -5.46 4.78 -23.27
C GLY A 39 -5.94 4.49 -21.84
N ARG A 40 -5.58 3.35 -21.26
CA ARG A 40 -6.01 2.99 -19.90
C ARG A 40 -5.17 3.73 -18.85
N PRO A 41 -5.78 4.36 -17.83
CA PRO A 41 -5.04 4.87 -16.68
C PRO A 41 -4.17 3.74 -16.11
N PRO A 42 -2.84 3.92 -16.07
CA PRO A 42 -1.89 2.89 -15.66
C PRO A 42 -1.88 2.62 -14.14
N ILE A 43 -3.05 2.52 -13.51
CA ILE A 43 -3.20 2.45 -12.07
C ILE A 43 -3.03 0.99 -11.63
N THR A 44 -1.84 0.68 -11.13
CA THR A 44 -1.55 -0.61 -10.48
C THR A 44 -1.91 -0.51 -9.00
N TRP A 45 -2.13 -1.65 -8.34
CA TRP A 45 -2.36 -1.69 -6.89
C TRP A 45 -1.24 -0.97 -6.12
N LEU A 46 0.01 -1.09 -6.59
CA LEU A 46 1.16 -0.41 -6.03
C LEU A 46 1.11 1.10 -6.25
N GLN A 47 0.66 1.55 -7.43
CA GLN A 47 0.46 2.97 -7.71
C GLN A 47 -0.61 3.59 -6.81
N THR A 48 -1.75 2.90 -6.64
CA THR A 48 -2.83 3.32 -5.73
C THR A 48 -2.33 3.40 -4.30
N LEU A 49 -1.66 2.34 -3.82
CA LEU A 49 -1.07 2.31 -2.49
C LEU A 49 -0.05 3.43 -2.27
N LYS A 50 0.84 3.69 -3.24
CA LYS A 50 1.82 4.80 -3.16
C LYS A 50 1.13 6.14 -3.02
N ASN A 51 0.05 6.36 -3.78
CA ASN A 51 -0.74 7.59 -3.69
C ASN A 51 -1.43 7.73 -2.33
N ASP A 52 -1.97 6.63 -1.79
CA ASP A 52 -2.62 6.64 -0.48
C ASP A 52 -1.64 6.86 0.66
N LEU A 53 -0.48 6.19 0.64
CA LEU A 53 0.58 6.42 1.63
C LEU A 53 1.08 7.86 1.59
N LYS A 54 1.14 8.47 0.40
CA LYS A 54 1.50 9.88 0.22
C LYS A 54 0.42 10.81 0.77
N SER A 55 -0.87 10.53 0.51
CA SER A 55 -1.97 11.38 0.98
C SER A 55 -2.20 11.29 2.50
N THR A 56 -1.86 10.16 3.11
CA THR A 56 -1.97 9.91 4.56
C THR A 56 -0.69 10.21 5.33
N ASN A 57 0.38 10.63 4.64
CA ASN A 57 1.71 10.90 5.20
C ASN A 57 2.28 9.70 6.01
N ILE A 58 1.93 8.47 5.62
CA ILE A 58 2.41 7.26 6.29
C ILE A 58 3.75 6.85 5.69
N SER A 59 4.78 6.84 6.53
CA SER A 59 6.12 6.37 6.12
C SER A 59 6.15 4.87 5.89
N LYS A 60 6.95 4.43 4.90
CA LYS A 60 7.28 3.01 4.68
C LYS A 60 7.89 2.38 5.93
N ARG A 61 8.67 3.13 6.73
CA ARG A 61 9.27 2.63 7.98
C ARG A 61 8.23 2.11 8.98
N THR A 62 7.04 2.70 8.97
CA THR A 62 5.93 2.31 9.84
C THR A 62 5.44 0.88 9.57
N THR A 63 5.68 0.33 8.37
CA THR A 63 5.30 -1.06 8.03
C THR A 63 6.08 -2.12 8.83
N HIS A 64 7.29 -1.80 9.29
CA HIS A 64 8.13 -2.72 10.06
C HIS A 64 7.57 -2.93 11.47
N ASN A 65 6.95 -1.89 12.07
CA ASN A 65 6.24 -2.04 13.33
C ASN A 65 4.83 -2.60 13.07
N ARG A 66 4.67 -3.92 13.21
CA ARG A 66 3.40 -4.63 12.97
C ARG A 66 2.22 -4.06 13.75
N THR A 67 2.43 -3.67 15.01
CA THR A 67 1.37 -3.14 15.88
C THR A 67 0.94 -1.75 15.44
N MET A 68 1.89 -0.87 15.13
CA MET A 68 1.62 0.47 14.61
C MET A 68 0.94 0.39 13.22
N TRP A 69 1.46 -0.48 12.34
CA TRP A 69 0.90 -0.72 11.02
C TRP A 69 -0.57 -1.15 11.09
N ARG A 70 -0.88 -2.15 11.93
CA ARG A 70 -2.26 -2.62 12.13
C ARG A 70 -3.19 -1.50 12.62
N LYS A 71 -2.74 -0.64 13.53
CA LYS A 71 -3.55 0.48 14.04
C LYS A 71 -3.89 1.49 12.92
N ILE A 72 -2.92 1.79 12.07
CA ILE A 72 -3.08 2.75 10.97
C ILE A 72 -3.97 2.16 9.87
N THR A 73 -3.73 0.93 9.46
CA THR A 73 -4.51 0.27 8.40
C THR A 73 -5.91 -0.12 8.87
N ARG A 74 -6.12 -0.31 10.19
CA ARG A 74 -7.46 -0.49 10.78
C ARG A 74 -8.24 0.83 10.86
N ARG A 75 -7.56 1.98 10.97
CA ARG A 75 -8.21 3.31 10.94
C ARG A 75 -8.63 3.73 9.54
N ALA A 76 -7.94 3.25 8.50
CA ALA A 76 -8.40 3.42 7.11
C ALA A 76 -9.79 2.79 6.87
N ASP A 77 -10.21 1.84 7.71
CA ASP A 77 -11.54 1.22 7.74
C ASP A 77 -12.63 2.11 8.37
N SER A 78 -12.27 3.13 9.17
CA SER A 78 -13.22 3.87 10.02
C SER A 78 -13.86 5.13 9.42
N ASN A 79 -13.76 5.39 8.12
CA ASN A 79 -14.63 6.42 7.49
C ASN A 79 -16.05 5.90 7.18
N LYS A 80 -16.60 5.13 8.12
CA LYS A 80 -18.02 4.81 8.26
C LYS A 80 -18.49 5.30 9.63
N MET A 81 -18.53 6.61 9.85
CA MET A 81 -19.37 7.18 10.90
C MET A 81 -19.89 8.54 10.44
N GLY A 82 -21.21 8.63 10.22
CA GLY A 82 -21.98 9.87 10.18
C GLY A 82 -22.34 10.43 8.80
N GLN A 83 -23.23 9.74 8.08
CA GLN A 83 -24.36 10.41 7.40
C GLN A 83 -25.62 10.06 8.19
#